data_AF-A0A2U3KIV8-F1
#
_entry.id   AF-A0A2U3KIV8-F1
#
_cell.length_a   1.000
_cell.length_b   1.000
_cell.length_c   1.000
_cell.angle_alpha   90.00
_cell.angle_beta   90.00
_cell.angle_gamma   90.00
#
_symmetry.space_group_name_H-M   'P 1'
#
loop_
_entity.id
_entity.type
_entity.pdbx_description
1 polymer ?
#
loop_
_entity_poly.entity_id
_entity_poly.type
_entity_poly.pdbx_seq_one_letter_code
_entity_poly.pdbx_strand_id
1 'polypeptide(L)' 'MAHLLREKGFNTFVIVGGLTAWRKAGEPLESVPKDDLVKLPTFN' A
#
# COMPACT_ATOMS: atom_id res chain seq x y z
N MET A 1 3.21 -4.45 -11.38
CA MET A 1 2.51 -3.15 -11.52
C MET A 1 3.44 -2.02 -11.91
N ALA A 2 4.49 -1.69 -11.14
CA ALA A 2 5.39 -0.59 -11.50
C ALA A 2 6.01 -0.72 -12.92
N HIS A 3 6.33 -1.93 -13.36
CA HIS A 3 6.79 -2.18 -14.74
C HIS A 3 5.77 -1.75 -15.80
N LEU A 4 4.51 -2.20 -15.68
CA LEU A 4 3.42 -1.83 -16.59
C LEU A 4 3.16 -0.31 -16.61
N LEU A 5 3.33 0.37 -15.48
CA LEU A 5 3.19 1.82 -15.39
C LEU A 5 4.33 2.55 -16.09
N ARG A 6 5.56 2.03 -15.98
CA ARG A 6 6.71 2.58 -16.73
C ARG A 6 6.53 2.42 -18.24
N GLU A 7 6.01 1.28 -18.70
CA GLU A 7 5.71 1.08 -20.13
C GLU A 7 4.69 2.08 -20.66
N LYS A 8 3.80 2.58 -19.81
CA LYS A 8 2.84 3.67 -20.12
C LYS A 8 3.44 5.07 -19.98
N GLY A 9 4.73 5.20 -19.69
CA GLY A 9 5.44 6.48 -19.58
C GLY A 9 5.40 7.14 -18.19
N PHE A 10 4.85 6.47 -17.16
CA PHE A 10 4.85 7.02 -15.80
C PHE A 10 6.18 6.77 -15.09
N ASN A 11 6.73 7.80 -14.45
CA ASN A 11 7.87 7.65 -13.55
C ASN A 11 7.43 6.94 -12.27
N THR A 12 7.80 5.67 -12.11
CA THR A 12 7.37 4.85 -10.98
C THR A 12 8.48 3.94 -10.48
N PHE A 13 8.48 3.72 -9.16
CA PHE A 13 9.39 2.81 -8.47
C PHE A 13 8.62 1.93 -7.48
N VAL A 14 9.30 0.93 -6.93
CA VAL A 14 8.76 0.01 -5.92
C VAL A 14 9.41 0.35 -4.59
N ILE A 15 8.61 0.49 -3.52
CA ILE A 15 9.13 0.56 -2.15
C ILE A 15 9.61 -0.83 -1.76
N VAL A 16 10.92 -0.99 -1.59
CA VAL A 16 11.54 -2.27 -1.24
C VAL A 16 10.99 -2.75 0.10
N GLY A 17 10.54 -4.02 0.15
CA GLY A 17 9.94 -4.61 1.35
C GLY A 17 8.47 -4.22 1.62
N GLY A 18 7.89 -3.36 0.78
CA GLY A 18 6.47 -2.98 0.82
C GLY A 18 6.04 -2.32 2.13
N LEU A 19 4.72 -2.35 2.39
CA LEU A 19 4.10 -1.69 3.56
C LEU A 19 4.64 -2.22 4.90
N THR A 20 5.05 -3.50 4.95
CA THR A 20 5.64 -4.09 6.15
C THR A 20 6.96 -3.44 6.51
N ALA A 21 7.86 -3.20 5.54
CA ALA A 21 9.13 -2.52 5.79
C ALA A 21 8.90 -1.05 6.15
N TRP A 22 7.97 -0.38 5.46
CA TRP A 22 7.55 1.00 5.76
C TRP A 22 7.10 1.16 7.22
N ARG A 23 6.20 0.29 7.68
CA ARG A 23 5.73 0.29 9.08
C ARG A 23 6.88 0.06 10.07
N LYS A 24 7.79 -0.86 9.77
CA LYS A 24 8.94 -1.16 10.64
C LYS A 24 9.93 -0.01 10.73
N ALA A 25 10.05 0.81 9.68
CA ALA A 25 10.88 2.01 9.68
C ALA A 25 10.28 3.16 10.52
N GLY A 26 9.03 3.04 10.99
CA GLY A 26 8.37 4.08 11.79
C GLY A 26 7.78 5.21 10.95
N GLU A 27 7.65 5.00 9.63
CA GLU A 27 7.09 6.00 8.73
C GLU A 27 5.58 6.17 8.92
N PRO A 28 5.00 7.32 8.54
CA PRO A 28 3.58 7.61 8.73
C PRO A 28 2.65 6.57 8.08
N LEU A 29 1.57 6.25 8.79
CA LEU A 29 0.50 5.38 8.34
C LEU A 29 -0.85 5.97 8.70
N GLU A 30 -1.80 5.90 7.77
CA GLU A 30 -3.19 6.22 8.03
C GLU A 30 -3.94 4.94 8.43
N SER A 31 -4.75 5.04 9.49
CA SER A 31 -5.60 3.94 9.92
C SER A 31 -6.89 3.92 9.11
N VAL A 32 -7.42 2.73 8.86
CA VAL A 32 -8.74 2.59 8.24
C VAL A 32 -9.78 3.23 9.18
N PRO A 33 -10.66 4.12 8.67
CA PRO A 33 -11.76 4.66 9.46
C PRO A 33 -12.64 3.54 10.03
N LYS A 34 -13.10 3.70 11.28
CA LYS A 34 -13.86 2.66 11.99
C LYS A 34 -15.12 2.22 11.22
N ASP A 35 -15.82 3.17 10.61
CA ASP A 35 -17.07 2.91 9.88
C ASP A 35 -16.86 2.12 8.58
N ASP A 36 -15.62 2.12 8.05
CA ASP A 36 -15.27 1.36 6.86
C ASP A 36 -14.81 -0.06 7.18
N LEU A 37 -14.31 -0.32 8.40
CA LEU A 37 -13.94 -1.67 8.84
C LEU A 37 -15.11 -2.66 8.73
N VAL A 38 -16.34 -2.20 9.01
CA VAL A 38 -17.56 -3.02 8.94
C VAL A 38 -17.89 -3.45 7.50
N LYS A 39 -17.44 -2.69 6.50
CA LYS A 39 -17.69 -2.95 5.08
C LYS A 39 -16.64 -3.86 4.46
N LEU A 40 -15.53 -4.10 5.15
CA LEU A 40 -14.44 -4.89 4.61
C LEU A 40 -14.76 -6.38 4.70
N PRO A 41 -14.44 -7.16 3.64
CA PRO A 41 -14.56 -8.61 3.70
C PRO A 41 -13.66 -9.18 4.81
N THR A 42 -14.22 -10.07 5.63
CA THR A 42 -13.44 -10.94 6.51
C THR A 42 -12.89 -12.09 5.71
N PHE A 43 -11.57 -12.22 5.66
CA PHE A 43 -10.90 -13.36 5.06
C PHE A 43 -10.56 -14.36 6.16
N ASN A 44 -11.12 -15.56 6.06
CA ASN A 44 -10.80 -16.72 6.91
C ASN A 44 -9.65 -17.53 6.29
#